data_AF-A0A0N4UY80-F1
#
_entry.id   AF-A0A0N4UY80-F1
#
_cell.length_a   1.000
_cell.length_b   1.000
_cell.length_c   1.000
_cell.angle_alpha   90.00
_cell.angle_beta   90.00
_cell.angle_gamma   90.00
#
_symmetry.space_group_name_H-M   'P 1'
#
loop_
_entity.id
_entity.type
_entity.pdbx_description
1 polymer ?
#
loop_
_entity_poly.entity_id
_entity_poly.type
_entity_poly.pdbx_seq_one_letter_code
_entity_poly.pdbx_strand_id
1 'polypeptide(L)'
;MAEKVEPDYDVEMGQPEEQIDSMRRRVTRKKGRGLRGITRSNVREYEAFEQEGAAGAPQRSVEGWIIFVTNVHEEAQEDDVYEQFAPYGEIKNMSLNVDRRTGFLKGYALIEYATKKEAAEAINACSGSKLLGQEINVSWCFVKGGGNFRGKRRR
;
A
#
# COMPACT_ATOMS: atom_id res chain seq x y z
N MET A 1 80.89 -24.61 18.27
CA MET A 1 79.76 -24.97 19.15
C MET A 1 78.73 -23.86 18.99
N ALA A 2 77.59 -24.16 18.38
CA ALA A 2 76.51 -23.18 18.17
C ALA A 2 75.23 -23.81 18.75
N GLU A 3 74.71 -23.13 19.76
CA GLU A 3 73.56 -23.51 20.58
C GLU A 3 72.28 -23.32 19.75
N LYS A 4 71.51 -24.40 19.60
CA LYS A 4 70.20 -24.39 18.94
C LYS A 4 69.17 -24.03 20.01
N VAL A 5 68.47 -22.92 19.79
CA VAL A 5 67.31 -22.53 20.60
C VAL A 5 66.09 -23.25 20.02
N GLU A 6 65.52 -24.19 20.76
CA GLU A 6 64.24 -24.82 20.44
C GLU A 6 63.10 -24.00 21.06
N PRO A 7 62.00 -23.73 20.33
CA PRO A 7 60.84 -23.06 20.89
C PRO A 7 59.93 -24.05 21.63
N ASP A 8 59.69 -23.78 22.92
CA ASP A 8 58.66 -24.42 23.74
C ASP A 8 57.26 -24.14 23.19
N TYR A 9 56.55 -25.20 22.77
CA TYR A 9 55.12 -25.20 22.50
C TYR A 9 54.42 -26.19 23.43
N ASP A 10 54.09 -25.72 24.63
CA ASP A 10 53.05 -26.34 25.45
C ASP A 10 51.79 -25.46 25.38
N VAL A 11 50.65 -26.06 25.04
CA VAL A 11 49.51 -26.27 25.96
C VAL A 11 48.36 -26.93 25.18
N GLU A 12 48.20 -28.22 25.47
CA GLU A 12 47.00 -29.04 25.68
C GLU A 12 45.73 -28.86 24.83
N MET A 13 45.35 -29.99 24.24
CA MET A 13 44.08 -30.33 23.63
C MET A 13 42.95 -30.42 24.67
N GLY A 14 42.02 -29.46 24.66
CA GLY A 14 40.75 -29.51 25.40
C GLY A 14 39.55 -29.84 24.50
N GLN A 15 38.71 -30.79 24.94
CA GLN A 15 37.70 -31.52 24.17
C GLN A 15 36.50 -30.67 23.70
N PRO A 16 35.98 -30.87 22.46
CA PRO A 16 34.97 -29.99 21.83
C PRO A 16 33.50 -30.32 22.17
N GLU A 17 33.21 -31.25 23.09
CA GLU A 17 31.87 -31.87 23.17
C GLU A 17 30.90 -31.22 24.16
N GLU A 18 31.37 -30.42 25.13
CA GLU A 18 30.49 -29.74 26.10
C GLU A 18 29.87 -28.44 25.57
N GLN A 19 30.36 -27.88 24.45
CA GLN A 19 29.80 -26.65 23.87
C GLN A 19 28.50 -26.87 23.09
N ILE A 20 28.25 -28.10 22.60
CA ILE A 20 27.11 -28.38 21.70
C ILE A 20 25.80 -28.56 22.48
N ASP A 21 25.83 -29.13 23.69
CA ASP A 21 24.62 -29.38 24.49
C ASP A 21 24.07 -28.09 25.14
N SER A 22 24.97 -27.20 25.57
CA SER A 22 24.65 -25.82 25.99
C SER A 22 23.91 -25.03 24.89
N MET A 23 24.28 -25.28 23.62
CA MET A 23 23.71 -24.59 22.46
C MET A 23 22.29 -25.09 22.10
N ARG A 24 21.99 -26.38 22.35
CA ARG A 24 20.67 -26.98 22.09
C ARG A 24 19.64 -26.65 23.18
N ARG A 25 20.06 -26.43 24.43
CA ARG A 25 19.15 -26.11 25.54
C ARG A 25 18.66 -24.66 25.56
N ARG A 26 19.32 -23.76 24.82
CA ARG A 26 18.96 -22.33 24.71
C ARG A 26 18.02 -22.01 23.54
N VAL A 27 17.62 -23.00 22.73
CA VAL A 27 16.61 -22.81 21.69
C VAL A 27 15.22 -22.93 22.30
N THR A 28 14.80 -21.90 23.03
CA THR A 28 13.37 -21.69 23.26
C THR A 28 12.75 -21.33 21.91
N ARG A 29 11.80 -22.15 21.45
CA ARG A 29 11.03 -21.93 20.21
C ARG A 29 10.24 -20.64 20.33
N LYS A 30 10.83 -19.51 19.94
CA LYS A 30 10.12 -18.24 19.80
C LYS A 30 9.56 -18.16 18.39
N LYS A 31 8.28 -18.55 18.25
CA LYS A 31 7.48 -18.35 17.04
C LYS A 31 7.55 -16.86 16.65
N GLY A 32 7.98 -16.61 15.43
CA GLY A 32 8.51 -15.32 14.99
C GLY A 32 7.62 -14.11 15.22
N ARG A 33 8.26 -13.05 15.72
CA ARG A 33 8.03 -11.64 15.36
C ARG A 33 9.41 -10.97 15.40
N GLY A 34 9.78 -10.33 14.31
CA GLY A 34 11.14 -9.92 13.97
C GLY A 34 11.89 -9.10 15.02
N LEU A 35 13.20 -9.17 14.83
CA LEU A 35 14.31 -8.58 15.56
C LEU A 35 14.15 -7.06 15.75
N ARG A 36 14.17 -6.60 17.00
CA ARG A 36 14.60 -5.24 17.35
C ARG A 36 16.11 -5.18 17.13
N GLY A 37 16.57 -4.36 16.19
CA GLY A 37 18.00 -4.14 15.94
C GLY A 37 18.27 -3.48 14.59
N ILE A 38 18.28 -2.14 14.61
CA ILE A 38 19.00 -1.19 13.76
C ILE A 38 19.48 -1.74 12.40
N THR A 39 18.73 -1.43 11.34
CA THR A 39 19.22 -1.54 9.96
C THR A 39 19.35 -0.14 9.36
N ARG A 40 20.60 0.23 9.08
CA ARG A 40 21.07 1.18 8.06
C ARG A 40 20.15 2.37 7.76
N SER A 41 20.50 3.49 8.38
CA SER A 41 20.16 4.87 8.01
C SER A 41 20.46 5.16 6.53
N ASN A 42 19.51 4.84 5.66
CA ASN A 42 19.25 5.58 4.42
C ASN A 42 17.82 5.31 3.90
N VAL A 43 16.86 5.32 4.82
CA VAL A 43 15.45 5.38 4.45
C VAL A 43 15.19 6.83 4.09
N ARG A 44 14.96 7.10 2.80
CA ARG A 44 14.31 8.34 2.35
C ARG A 44 13.14 8.60 3.31
N GLU A 45 13.27 9.66 4.09
CA GLU A 45 12.21 10.23 4.89
C GLU A 45 11.07 10.56 3.92
N TYR A 46 10.08 9.67 3.83
CA TYR A 46 8.83 10.04 3.21
C TYR A 46 8.20 11.04 4.16
N GLU A 47 8.27 12.33 3.81
CA GLU A 47 7.56 13.39 4.51
C GLU A 47 6.07 13.04 4.52
N ALA A 48 5.60 12.45 5.61
CA ALA A 48 4.19 12.34 5.89
C ALA A 48 3.74 13.76 6.27
N PHE A 49 3.23 14.52 5.29
CA PHE A 49 2.58 15.79 5.57
C PHE A 49 1.45 15.54 6.57
N GLU A 50 1.63 15.98 7.82
CA GLU A 50 0.56 16.02 8.82
C GLU A 50 -0.45 17.07 8.38
N GLN A 51 -1.38 16.66 7.53
CA GLN A 51 -2.40 17.53 7.00
C GLN A 51 -3.59 17.51 7.96
N GLU A 52 -3.72 18.53 8.79
CA GLU A 52 -4.89 18.75 9.64
C GLU A 52 -6.18 18.62 8.80
N GLY A 53 -7.07 17.73 9.22
CA GLY A 53 -8.35 17.50 8.57
C GLY A 53 -9.15 16.47 9.31
N ALA A 54 -10.46 16.69 9.39
CA ALA A 54 -11.38 15.78 10.07
C ALA A 54 -11.27 14.35 9.50
N ALA A 55 -11.38 13.36 10.37
CA ALA A 55 -11.50 11.96 9.98
C ALA A 55 -12.62 11.80 8.94
N GLY A 56 -12.35 11.07 7.85
CA GLY A 56 -13.30 10.90 6.75
C GLY A 56 -13.33 12.04 5.73
N ALA A 57 -12.57 13.12 5.93
CA ALA A 57 -12.41 14.15 4.90
C ALA A 57 -11.66 13.60 3.67
N PRO A 58 -11.95 14.07 2.45
CA PRO A 58 -11.25 13.65 1.25
C PRO A 58 -9.73 13.88 1.34
N GLN A 59 -8.95 12.90 0.88
CA GLN A 59 -7.49 12.94 0.87
C GLN A 59 -6.99 13.18 -0.56
N ARG A 60 -6.09 14.16 -0.72
CA ARG A 60 -5.42 14.46 -2.00
C ARG A 60 -4.39 13.38 -2.34
N SER A 61 -4.30 13.01 -3.62
CA SER A 61 -3.24 12.17 -4.17
C SER A 61 -2.00 13.02 -4.52
N VAL A 62 -0.95 12.41 -5.09
CA VAL A 62 0.29 13.12 -5.43
C VAL A 62 0.04 14.23 -6.46
N GLU A 63 -0.69 13.90 -7.53
CA GLU A 63 -0.86 14.80 -8.69
C GLU A 63 -2.26 15.42 -8.77
N GLY A 64 -3.25 14.88 -8.06
CA GLY A 64 -4.59 15.45 -8.09
C GLY A 64 -5.55 14.90 -7.03
N TRP A 65 -6.83 14.90 -7.39
CA TRP A 65 -7.95 14.43 -6.57
C TRP A 65 -8.65 13.28 -7.28
N ILE A 66 -8.62 12.11 -6.66
CA ILE A 66 -9.14 10.89 -7.28
C ILE A 66 -10.55 10.60 -6.78
N ILE A 67 -11.48 10.47 -7.72
CA ILE A 67 -12.83 9.95 -7.48
C ILE A 67 -12.89 8.48 -7.87
N PHE A 68 -13.77 7.75 -7.19
CA PHE A 68 -14.02 6.34 -7.41
C PHE A 68 -15.44 6.15 -7.90
N VAL A 69 -15.56 5.62 -9.11
CA VAL A 69 -16.82 5.33 -9.78
C VAL A 69 -17.08 3.83 -9.70
N THR A 70 -18.26 3.45 -9.23
CA THR A 70 -18.67 2.04 -9.08
C THR A 70 -19.95 1.77 -9.84
N ASN A 71 -20.20 0.48 -10.08
CA ASN A 71 -21.32 0.00 -10.86
C ASN A 71 -21.28 0.52 -12.32
N VAL A 72 -20.08 0.62 -12.88
CA VAL A 72 -19.88 0.92 -14.30
C VAL A 72 -20.37 -0.29 -15.13
N HIS A 73 -21.08 -0.04 -16.22
CA HIS A 73 -21.59 -1.09 -17.11
C HIS A 73 -20.43 -1.93 -17.68
N GLU A 74 -20.62 -3.24 -17.82
CA GLU A 74 -19.52 -4.16 -18.18
C GLU A 74 -19.00 -3.98 -19.62
N GLU A 75 -19.85 -3.46 -20.50
CA GLU A 75 -19.53 -3.10 -21.90
C GLU A 75 -19.19 -1.62 -22.08
N ALA A 76 -19.15 -0.80 -21.02
CA ALA A 76 -18.76 0.59 -21.17
C ALA A 76 -17.32 0.70 -21.68
N GLN A 77 -17.06 1.74 -22.46
CA GLN A 77 -15.74 2.07 -22.95
C GLN A 77 -15.15 3.26 -22.21
N GLU A 78 -13.86 3.51 -22.41
CA GLU A 78 -13.17 4.67 -21.84
C GLU A 78 -13.80 5.98 -22.33
N ASP A 79 -14.21 6.02 -23.60
CA ASP A 79 -14.89 7.19 -24.19
C ASP A 79 -16.23 7.49 -23.51
N ASP A 80 -17.06 6.47 -23.20
CA ASP A 80 -18.34 6.67 -22.50
C ASP A 80 -18.14 7.31 -21.12
N VAL A 81 -17.13 6.83 -20.38
CA VAL A 81 -16.78 7.39 -19.07
C VAL A 81 -16.17 8.77 -19.23
N TYR A 82 -15.30 8.98 -20.23
CA TYR A 82 -14.71 10.28 -20.49
C TYR A 82 -15.78 11.34 -20.82
N GLU A 83 -16.70 11.04 -21.73
CA GLU A 83 -17.80 11.96 -22.10
C GLU A 83 -18.69 12.30 -20.91
N GLN A 84 -18.99 11.32 -20.06
CA GLN A 84 -19.81 11.53 -18.86
C GLN A 84 -19.13 12.47 -17.85
N PHE A 85 -17.79 12.42 -17.73
CA PHE A 85 -17.05 13.10 -16.66
C PHE A 85 -16.29 14.36 -17.13
N ALA A 86 -15.99 14.51 -18.42
CA ALA A 86 -15.30 15.67 -18.98
C ALA A 86 -15.95 17.04 -18.68
N PRO A 87 -17.29 17.20 -18.55
CA PRO A 87 -17.89 18.49 -18.27
C PRO A 87 -17.55 19.08 -16.88
N TYR A 88 -17.05 18.29 -15.94
CA TYR A 88 -16.82 18.74 -14.55
C TYR A 88 -15.40 19.21 -14.28
N GLY A 89 -14.47 19.01 -15.21
CA GLY A 89 -13.09 19.44 -15.07
C GLY A 89 -12.12 18.72 -16.01
N GLU A 90 -10.86 19.14 -15.97
CA GLU A 90 -9.81 18.49 -16.76
C GLU A 90 -9.43 17.13 -16.13
N ILE A 91 -9.68 16.04 -16.85
CA ILE A 91 -9.29 14.69 -16.44
C ILE A 91 -7.79 14.53 -16.67
N LYS A 92 -7.01 14.43 -15.58
CA LYS A 92 -5.56 14.20 -15.62
C LYS A 92 -5.21 12.75 -15.89
N ASN A 93 -5.99 11.84 -15.33
CA ASN A 93 -5.78 10.42 -15.49
C ASN A 93 -7.11 9.67 -15.31
N MET A 94 -7.25 8.55 -16.02
CA MET A 94 -8.39 7.66 -15.90
C MET A 94 -7.93 6.20 -15.96
N SER A 95 -8.49 5.36 -15.09
CA SER A 95 -8.21 3.92 -15.07
C SER A 95 -9.50 3.12 -15.05
N LEU A 96 -9.78 2.45 -16.16
CA LEU A 96 -10.86 1.47 -16.31
C LEU A 96 -10.23 0.08 -16.40
N ASN A 97 -10.29 -0.67 -15.30
CA ASN A 97 -9.69 -2.00 -15.25
C ASN A 97 -10.64 -3.04 -15.81
N VAL A 98 -10.09 -3.95 -16.62
CA VAL A 98 -10.80 -5.10 -17.21
C VAL A 98 -10.63 -6.34 -16.33
N ASP A 99 -11.68 -7.16 -16.23
CA ASP A 99 -11.60 -8.50 -15.67
C ASP A 99 -10.86 -9.43 -16.66
N ARG A 100 -9.65 -9.86 -16.27
CA ARG A 100 -8.78 -10.69 -17.12
C ARG A 100 -9.38 -12.04 -17.52
N ARG A 101 -10.41 -12.53 -16.82
CA ARG A 101 -11.06 -13.80 -17.16
C ARG A 101 -12.13 -13.65 -18.24
N THR A 102 -12.92 -12.58 -18.17
CA THR A 102 -14.07 -12.39 -19.08
C THR A 102 -13.76 -11.44 -20.23
N GLY A 103 -12.79 -10.54 -20.06
CA GLY A 103 -12.48 -9.49 -21.03
C GLY A 103 -13.36 -8.24 -20.90
N PHE A 104 -14.37 -8.25 -20.04
CA PHE A 104 -15.25 -7.11 -19.76
C PHE A 104 -14.73 -6.22 -18.64
N LEU A 105 -15.26 -5.01 -18.50
CA LEU A 105 -14.89 -4.12 -17.41
C LEU A 105 -15.13 -4.76 -16.04
N LYS A 106 -14.27 -4.43 -15.08
CA LYS A 106 -14.38 -4.88 -13.70
C LYS A 106 -15.54 -4.21 -12.93
N GLY A 107 -16.18 -3.21 -13.54
CA GLY A 107 -17.33 -2.49 -12.98
C GLY A 107 -16.96 -1.27 -12.14
N TYR A 108 -15.71 -0.79 -12.21
CA TYR A 108 -15.28 0.44 -11.55
C TYR A 108 -14.29 1.24 -12.39
N ALA A 109 -14.20 2.53 -12.11
CA ALA A 109 -13.22 3.44 -12.68
C ALA A 109 -12.63 4.36 -11.61
N LEU A 110 -11.37 4.75 -11.81
CA LEU A 110 -10.69 5.79 -11.04
C LEU A 110 -10.47 6.98 -11.97
N ILE A 111 -10.87 8.18 -11.55
CA ILE A 111 -10.73 9.40 -12.34
C ILE A 111 -10.00 10.44 -11.48
N GLU A 112 -8.92 11.00 -12.01
CA GLU A 112 -8.11 12.01 -11.34
C GLU A 112 -8.35 13.39 -11.95
N TYR A 113 -8.77 14.34 -11.11
CA TYR A 113 -8.89 15.76 -11.47
C TYR A 113 -7.76 16.59 -10.88
N ALA A 114 -7.49 17.74 -11.49
CA ALA A 114 -6.50 18.69 -11.00
C ALA A 114 -6.90 19.28 -9.63
N THR A 115 -8.18 19.63 -9.46
CA THR A 115 -8.65 20.35 -8.27
C THR A 115 -9.72 19.58 -7.50
N LYS A 116 -9.82 19.88 -6.20
CA LYS A 116 -10.86 19.32 -5.31
C LYS A 116 -12.26 19.72 -5.78
N LYS A 117 -12.40 20.92 -6.31
CA LYS A 117 -13.68 21.50 -6.71
C LYS A 117 -14.30 20.70 -7.86
N GLU A 118 -13.52 20.46 -8.92
CA GLU A 118 -13.92 19.64 -10.08
C GLU A 118 -14.35 18.23 -9.65
N ALA A 119 -13.53 17.56 -8.83
CA ALA A 119 -13.85 16.24 -8.30
C ALA A 119 -15.14 16.22 -7.46
N ALA A 120 -15.37 17.25 -6.65
CA ALA A 120 -16.58 17.37 -5.83
C ALA A 120 -17.83 17.61 -6.69
N GLU A 121 -17.72 18.45 -7.72
CA GLU A 121 -18.80 18.72 -8.68
C GLU A 121 -19.18 17.43 -9.44
N ALA A 122 -18.18 16.68 -9.91
CA ALA A 122 -18.40 15.38 -10.55
C ALA A 122 -19.12 14.38 -9.63
N ILE A 123 -18.72 14.28 -8.36
CA ILE A 123 -19.39 13.40 -7.38
C ILE A 123 -20.86 13.79 -7.21
N ASN A 124 -21.13 15.09 -7.00
CA ASN A 124 -22.48 15.57 -6.72
C ASN A 124 -23.42 15.43 -7.92
N ALA A 125 -22.89 15.58 -9.14
CA ALA A 125 -23.70 15.54 -10.35
C ALA A 125 -23.88 14.11 -10.90
N CYS A 126 -22.86 13.26 -10.81
CA CYS A 126 -22.88 11.93 -11.44
C CYS A 126 -23.33 10.80 -10.52
N SER A 127 -23.25 10.94 -9.19
CA SER A 127 -23.71 9.89 -8.29
C SER A 127 -25.23 9.70 -8.41
N GLY A 128 -25.65 8.50 -8.82
CA GLY A 128 -27.05 8.18 -9.12
C GLY A 128 -27.47 8.47 -10.57
N SER A 129 -26.56 8.96 -11.41
CA SER A 129 -26.79 9.09 -12.86
C SER A 129 -26.67 7.74 -13.56
N LYS A 130 -27.15 7.65 -14.80
CA LYS A 130 -27.09 6.41 -15.60
C LYS A 130 -26.02 6.49 -16.67
N LEU A 131 -25.17 5.47 -16.73
CA LEU A 131 -24.21 5.22 -17.81
C LEU A 131 -24.63 3.93 -18.52
N LEU A 132 -24.94 4.02 -19.83
CA LEU A 132 -25.48 2.89 -20.62
C LEU A 132 -26.70 2.21 -19.95
N GLY A 133 -27.57 3.01 -19.33
CA GLY A 133 -28.77 2.52 -18.64
C GLY A 133 -28.54 1.98 -17.23
N GLN A 134 -27.30 1.83 -16.78
CA GLN A 134 -26.93 1.37 -15.45
C GLN A 134 -26.59 2.55 -14.53
N GLU A 135 -27.16 2.56 -13.31
CA GLU A 135 -26.90 3.62 -12.34
C GLU A 135 -25.49 3.53 -11.75
N ILE A 136 -24.70 4.61 -11.83
CA ILE A 136 -23.34 4.65 -11.28
C ILE A 136 -23.33 5.35 -9.92
N ASN A 137 -22.41 4.93 -9.04
CA ASN A 137 -22.15 5.61 -7.78
C ASN A 137 -20.74 6.21 -7.77
N VAL A 138 -20.62 7.46 -7.34
CA VAL A 138 -19.36 8.22 -7.37
C VAL A 138 -19.01 8.69 -5.96
N SER A 139 -17.76 8.49 -5.56
CA SER A 139 -17.28 8.82 -4.21
C SER A 139 -15.82 9.28 -4.23
N TRP A 140 -15.33 9.81 -3.10
CA TRP A 140 -13.90 10.07 -2.93
C TRP A 140 -13.13 8.76 -2.84
N CYS A 141 -12.07 8.61 -3.64
CA CYS A 141 -11.28 7.38 -3.64
C CYS A 141 -10.48 7.22 -2.34
N PHE A 142 -9.93 8.32 -1.82
CA PHE A 142 -9.15 8.33 -0.58
C PHE A 142 -9.75 9.31 0.41
N VAL A 143 -9.80 8.88 1.67
CA VAL A 143 -10.21 9.70 2.80
C VAL A 143 -9.14 9.67 3.87
N LYS A 144 -9.04 10.76 4.64
CA LYS A 144 -8.18 10.84 5.82
C LYS A 144 -8.61 9.77 6.81
N GLY A 145 -7.66 8.93 7.20
CA GLY A 145 -7.91 7.86 8.17
C GLY A 145 -8.42 8.45 9.48
N GLY A 146 -9.67 8.16 9.82
CA GLY A 146 -10.09 8.18 11.21
C GLY A 146 -9.42 6.99 11.88
N GLY A 147 -8.56 7.23 12.87
CA GLY A 147 -7.91 6.16 13.61
C GLY A 147 -8.97 5.25 14.24
N ASN A 148 -9.31 4.12 13.57
CA ASN A 148 -9.89 2.90 14.16
C ASN A 148 -10.29 1.75 13.20
N PHE A 149 -9.73 1.61 11.99
CA PHE A 149 -9.91 0.35 11.23
C PHE A 149 -8.91 -0.77 11.60
N ARG A 150 -8.29 -0.68 12.78
CA ARG A 150 -7.45 -1.75 13.33
C ARG A 150 -8.30 -2.77 14.08
N GLY A 151 -8.76 -3.77 13.32
CA GLY A 151 -8.73 -5.16 13.79
C GLY A 151 -10.00 -5.70 14.45
N LYS A 152 -10.95 -6.12 13.63
CA LYS A 152 -11.70 -7.36 13.93
C LYS A 152 -11.20 -8.44 12.99
N ARG A 153 -10.04 -9.02 13.34
CA ARG A 153 -9.61 -10.31 12.78
C ARG A 153 -10.74 -11.28 13.11
N ARG A 154 -11.55 -11.63 12.10
CA ARG A 154 -12.50 -12.73 12.20
C ARG A 154 -11.68 -13.97 12.56
N ARG A 155 -11.98 -14.55 13.72
CA ARG A 155 -11.38 -15.81 14.18
C ARG A 155 -11.84 -16.94 13.27
#